data_AF-A0A736VSM4-F1
#
_entry.id   AF-A0A736VSM4-F1
#
_cell.length_a   1.000
_cell.length_b   1.000
_cell.length_c   1.000
_cell.angle_alpha   90.00
_cell.angle_beta   90.00
_cell.angle_gamma   90.00
#
_symmetry.space_group_name_H-M   'P 1'
#
loop_
_entity.id
_entity.type
_entity.pdbx_description
1 polymer ?
#
loop_
_entity_poly.entity_id
_entity_poly.type
_entity_poly.pdbx_seq_one_letter_code
_entity_poly.pdbx_strand_id
1 'polypeptide(L)'
;LRQKFCIKPWAKKMTRPDGSLFAPVIGDPGDGDSPSCAIIDEYHEHDTDALYTTMTTGMGAREQPITLIITTAGFDIASPCYEKRTQVVEILERIREGGENEAIFGIIYTLDDDDDWTQPEALIKANPNYNISVKEGFLKAKQLLAMSTPGQTNKILTKHFNKWVSSKAAYYNLQKWMAAADKTLRLSDFAGEECYLGIDLASKLDLNAVVPVFRREIDGLSHYYCVSPVFWVPEDTVYATDPALKTIADRYQSFVNQGVLVPSDGAEVDYRLILEAILKLRKTV
;
A
#
# COMPACT_ATOMS: atom_id res chain seq x y z
N LEU A 1 -15.85 17.77 33.98
CA LEU A 1 -16.34 18.04 32.60
C LEU A 1 -17.62 18.87 32.58
N ARG A 2 -18.76 18.36 33.07
CA ARG A 2 -20.06 19.08 33.03
C ARG A 2 -20.04 20.47 33.67
N GLN A 3 -19.47 20.58 34.87
CA GLN A 3 -19.43 21.84 35.62
C GLN A 3 -18.36 22.81 35.11
N LYS A 4 -17.22 22.28 34.64
CA LYS A 4 -16.07 23.08 34.18
C LYS A 4 -16.22 23.60 32.75
N PHE A 5 -16.83 22.81 31.85
CA PHE A 5 -16.96 23.12 30.42
C PHE A 5 -18.41 23.29 29.97
N CYS A 6 -19.37 23.29 30.90
CA CYS A 6 -20.80 23.43 30.62
C CYS A 6 -21.35 22.41 29.59
N ILE A 7 -20.81 21.19 29.60
CA ILE A 7 -21.23 20.12 28.68
C ILE A 7 -22.41 19.35 29.27
N LYS A 8 -23.48 19.20 28.50
CA LYS A 8 -24.59 18.29 28.78
C LYS A 8 -24.51 17.07 27.86
N PRO A 9 -24.23 15.87 28.40
CA PRO A 9 -24.21 14.65 27.60
C PRO A 9 -25.62 14.06 27.45
N TRP A 10 -25.86 13.49 26.29
CA TRP A 10 -27.05 12.75 25.88
C TRP A 10 -26.63 11.38 25.35
N ALA A 11 -27.60 10.51 25.04
CA ALA A 11 -27.32 9.16 24.56
C ALA A 11 -26.47 9.13 23.27
N LYS A 12 -26.66 10.08 22.35
CA LYS A 12 -25.97 10.15 21.05
C LYS A 12 -25.38 11.52 20.72
N LYS A 13 -25.18 12.39 21.72
CA LYS A 13 -24.59 13.72 21.50
C LYS A 13 -24.16 14.39 22.79
N MET A 14 -23.34 15.41 22.67
CA MET A 14 -23.01 16.37 23.73
C MET A 14 -23.38 17.77 23.25
N THR A 15 -23.96 18.58 24.14
CA THR A 15 -24.36 19.96 23.82
C THR A 15 -23.84 20.94 24.85
N ARG A 16 -23.66 22.19 24.45
CA ARG A 16 -23.43 23.34 25.35
C ARG A 16 -24.58 24.35 25.24
N PRO A 17 -24.78 25.22 26.24
CA PRO A 17 -25.83 26.25 26.20
C PRO A 17 -25.70 27.26 25.05
N ASP A 18 -24.49 27.41 24.50
CA ASP A 18 -24.19 28.27 23.34
C ASP A 18 -24.62 27.68 21.99
N GLY A 19 -25.27 26.50 21.99
CA GLY A 19 -25.70 25.81 20.79
C GLY A 19 -24.66 24.85 20.19
N SER A 20 -23.45 24.78 20.75
CA SER A 20 -22.43 23.84 20.27
C SER A 20 -22.90 22.39 20.41
N LEU A 21 -22.64 21.60 19.38
CA LEU A 21 -23.01 20.19 19.28
C LEU A 21 -21.76 19.35 18.95
N PHE A 22 -21.62 18.22 19.64
CA PHE A 22 -20.68 17.16 19.27
C PHE A 22 -21.44 15.85 19.23
N ALA A 23 -21.44 15.17 18.09
CA ALA A 23 -22.22 13.96 17.88
C ALA A 23 -21.44 12.96 17.01
N PRO A 24 -21.59 11.65 17.25
CA PRO A 24 -21.12 10.65 16.31
C PRO A 24 -21.94 10.70 15.03
N VAL A 25 -21.27 10.53 13.90
CA VAL A 25 -21.88 10.33 12.58
C VAL A 25 -21.66 8.87 12.21
N ILE A 26 -22.72 8.19 11.77
CA ILE A 26 -22.69 6.76 11.45
C ILE A 26 -23.15 6.59 10.00
N GLY A 27 -22.36 5.87 9.21
CA GLY A 27 -22.60 5.70 7.77
C GLY A 27 -22.25 6.95 6.96
N ASP A 28 -22.78 7.01 5.75
CA ASP A 28 -22.60 8.15 4.84
C ASP A 28 -23.64 9.24 5.15
N PRO A 29 -23.23 10.37 5.76
CA PRO A 29 -24.13 11.49 5.98
C PRO A 29 -24.50 12.14 4.64
N GLY A 30 -25.73 12.63 4.56
CA GLY A 30 -26.13 13.49 3.44
C GLY A 30 -25.50 14.88 3.56
N ASP A 31 -25.62 15.67 2.49
CA ASP A 31 -25.21 17.07 2.49
C ASP A 31 -26.05 17.91 3.48
N GLY A 32 -25.42 18.87 4.16
CA GLY A 32 -26.13 19.90 4.93
C GLY A 32 -25.69 20.07 6.37
N ASP A 33 -24.90 19.13 6.91
CA ASP A 33 -24.16 19.40 8.13
C ASP A 33 -23.06 20.41 7.82
N SER A 34 -23.05 21.54 8.56
CA SER A 34 -22.01 22.56 8.46
C SER A 34 -21.07 22.45 9.66
N PRO A 35 -20.19 21.43 9.72
CA PRO A 35 -19.36 21.19 10.89
C PRO A 35 -18.26 22.25 10.99
N SER A 36 -17.95 22.71 12.21
CA SER A 36 -16.69 23.44 12.45
C SER A 36 -15.50 22.48 12.59
N CYS A 37 -15.75 21.23 12.95
CA CYS A 37 -14.74 20.19 13.11
C CYS A 37 -15.34 18.83 12.73
N ALA A 38 -14.64 18.10 11.86
CA ALA A 38 -14.95 16.71 11.53
C ALA A 38 -13.80 15.80 11.97
N ILE A 39 -14.10 14.74 12.69
CA ILE A 39 -13.12 13.74 13.13
C ILE A 39 -13.46 12.43 12.43
N ILE A 40 -12.59 12.00 11.53
CA ILE A 40 -12.71 10.77 10.75
C ILE A 40 -11.75 9.77 11.38
N ASP A 41 -12.31 8.83 12.13
CA ASP A 41 -11.55 7.79 12.80
C ASP A 41 -11.50 6.51 11.96
N GLU A 42 -10.43 5.75 12.15
CA GLU A 42 -10.11 4.51 11.43
C GLU A 42 -10.32 4.59 9.91
N TYR A 43 -9.81 5.66 9.28
CA TYR A 43 -10.05 5.94 7.86
C TYR A 43 -9.65 4.81 6.91
N HIS A 44 -8.68 3.97 7.29
CA HIS A 44 -8.30 2.78 6.52
C HIS A 44 -9.40 1.72 6.35
N GLU A 45 -10.47 1.77 7.15
CA GLU A 45 -11.63 0.88 7.03
C GLU A 45 -12.75 1.49 6.17
N HIS A 46 -12.55 2.68 5.59
CA HIS A 46 -13.56 3.34 4.76
C HIS A 46 -13.42 2.88 3.31
N ASP A 47 -14.51 2.36 2.75
CA ASP A 47 -14.55 1.86 1.37
C ASP A 47 -14.44 3.01 0.34
N THR A 48 -14.91 4.21 0.69
CA THR A 48 -14.93 5.39 -0.19
C THR A 48 -14.59 6.68 0.57
N ASP A 49 -14.31 7.76 -0.16
CA ASP A 49 -14.01 9.08 0.41
C ASP A 49 -15.28 9.89 0.76
N ALA A 50 -16.48 9.33 0.59
CA ALA A 50 -17.75 10.04 0.70
C ALA A 50 -17.87 10.84 2.01
N LEU A 51 -17.60 10.22 3.16
CA LEU A 51 -17.64 10.92 4.45
C LEU A 51 -16.65 12.10 4.52
N TYR A 52 -15.44 11.92 4.01
CA TYR A 52 -14.42 12.96 3.99
C TYR A 52 -14.87 14.14 3.12
N THR A 53 -15.38 13.85 1.92
CA THR A 53 -15.82 14.85 0.95
C THR A 53 -17.07 15.59 1.44
N THR A 54 -18.08 14.90 1.95
CA THR A 54 -19.28 15.55 2.52
C THR A 54 -18.93 16.46 3.69
N MET A 55 -18.09 15.99 4.62
CA MET A 55 -17.72 16.78 5.79
C MET A 55 -16.88 18.01 5.44
N THR A 56 -15.92 17.87 4.53
CA THR A 56 -15.04 18.99 4.11
C THR A 56 -15.78 20.02 3.27
N THR A 57 -16.68 19.60 2.38
CA THR A 57 -17.48 20.54 1.57
C THR A 57 -18.50 21.31 2.41
N GLY A 58 -19.12 20.66 3.42
CA GLY A 58 -20.04 21.32 4.36
C GLY A 58 -19.40 22.43 5.23
N MET A 59 -18.06 22.46 5.30
CA MET A 59 -17.30 23.45 6.07
C MET A 59 -17.23 24.84 5.41
N GLY A 60 -17.67 25.02 4.17
CA GLY A 60 -17.44 26.25 3.40
C GLY A 60 -17.94 27.56 4.02
N ALA A 61 -18.92 27.49 4.93
CA ALA A 61 -19.46 28.67 5.64
C ALA A 61 -18.80 28.92 7.00
N ARG A 62 -17.83 28.10 7.43
CA ARG A 62 -17.19 28.20 8.75
C ARG A 62 -15.88 28.95 8.67
N GLU A 63 -15.59 29.74 9.70
CA GLU A 63 -14.26 30.32 9.89
C GLU A 63 -13.32 29.26 10.51
N GLN A 64 -12.16 29.05 9.88
CA GLN A 64 -11.11 28.13 10.32
C GLN A 64 -11.61 26.70 10.65
N PRO A 65 -12.34 26.03 9.74
CA PRO A 65 -12.79 24.67 9.98
C PRO A 65 -11.61 23.68 9.97
N ILE A 66 -11.76 22.57 10.70
CA ILE A 66 -10.72 21.54 10.80
C ILE A 66 -11.30 20.15 10.49
N THR A 67 -10.64 19.41 9.61
CA THR A 67 -10.85 17.98 9.44
C THR A 67 -9.66 17.23 10.03
N LEU A 68 -9.92 16.36 10.99
CA LEU A 68 -8.93 15.49 11.62
C LEU A 68 -9.13 14.06 11.14
N ILE A 69 -8.10 13.49 10.52
CA ILE A 69 -8.07 12.07 10.15
C ILE A 69 -7.19 11.34 11.17
N ILE A 70 -7.74 10.29 11.77
CA ILE A 70 -7.03 9.37 12.65
C ILE A 70 -7.13 7.99 12.01
N THR A 71 -6.01 7.32 11.82
CA THR A 71 -6.00 6.00 11.18
C THR A 71 -4.75 5.21 11.53
N THR A 72 -4.81 3.92 11.25
CA THR A 72 -3.64 3.04 11.14
C THR A 72 -3.42 2.67 9.67
N ALA A 73 -2.33 1.97 9.35
CA ALA A 73 -2.17 1.40 8.01
C ALA A 73 -3.24 0.33 7.75
N GLY A 74 -3.59 0.14 6.48
CA GLY A 74 -4.49 -0.91 6.02
C GLY A 74 -3.82 -1.91 5.08
N PHE A 75 -4.64 -2.72 4.43
CA PHE A 75 -4.22 -3.70 3.41
C PHE A 75 -4.58 -3.27 1.99
N ASP A 76 -5.51 -2.33 1.85
CA ASP A 76 -6.00 -1.87 0.57
C ASP A 76 -5.27 -0.60 0.11
N ILE A 77 -4.38 -0.76 -0.87
CA ILE A 77 -3.61 0.32 -1.48
C ILE A 77 -4.42 1.12 -2.52
N ALA A 78 -5.66 0.71 -2.82
CA ALA A 78 -6.62 1.48 -3.62
C ALA A 78 -7.59 2.29 -2.75
N SER A 79 -7.50 2.15 -1.41
CA SER A 79 -8.38 2.87 -0.49
C SER A 79 -8.12 4.39 -0.49
N PRO A 80 -9.15 5.21 -0.22
CA PRO A 80 -9.00 6.66 -0.09
C PRO A 80 -8.04 7.04 1.06
N CYS A 81 -7.94 6.20 2.09
CA CYS A 81 -6.95 6.38 3.15
C CYS A 81 -5.51 6.22 2.64
N TYR A 82 -5.25 5.26 1.76
CA TYR A 82 -3.92 5.08 1.16
C TYR A 82 -3.55 6.28 0.29
N GLU A 83 -4.49 6.79 -0.50
CA GLU A 83 -4.31 8.00 -1.29
C GLU A 83 -3.99 9.20 -0.39
N LYS A 84 -4.77 9.43 0.67
CA LYS A 84 -4.52 10.51 1.63
C LYS A 84 -3.16 10.38 2.30
N ARG A 85 -2.74 9.17 2.67
CA ARG A 85 -1.39 8.93 3.20
C ARG A 85 -0.33 9.29 2.17
N THR A 86 -0.50 8.89 0.92
CA THR A 86 0.44 9.18 -0.17
C THR A 86 0.60 10.69 -0.34
N GLN A 87 -0.50 11.44 -0.36
CA GLN A 87 -0.47 12.90 -0.38
C GLN A 87 0.36 13.48 0.79
N VAL A 88 0.16 12.97 2.02
CA VAL A 88 0.92 13.44 3.18
C VAL A 88 2.42 13.13 3.06
N VAL A 89 2.79 11.94 2.58
CA VAL A 89 4.20 11.58 2.35
C VAL A 89 4.83 12.52 1.31
N GLU A 90 4.16 12.74 0.17
CA GLU A 90 4.65 13.65 -0.87
C GLU A 90 4.85 15.08 -0.36
N ILE A 91 4.00 15.56 0.54
CA ILE A 91 4.15 16.88 1.19
C ILE A 91 5.37 16.88 2.12
N LEU A 92 5.52 15.85 2.96
CA LEU A 92 6.64 15.74 3.91
C LEU A 92 8.00 15.62 3.20
N GLU A 93 8.02 14.95 2.05
CA GLU A 93 9.20 14.79 1.18
C GLU A 93 9.43 15.97 0.24
N ARG A 94 8.55 16.98 0.25
CA ARG A 94 8.59 18.16 -0.64
C ARG A 94 8.53 17.81 -2.13
N ILE A 95 7.86 16.71 -2.45
CA ILE A 95 7.53 16.31 -3.82
C ILE A 95 6.31 17.10 -4.30
N ARG A 96 5.34 17.34 -3.40
CA ARG A 96 4.11 18.09 -3.66
C ARG A 96 4.13 19.42 -2.90
N GLU A 97 4.19 20.53 -3.62
CA GLU A 97 4.21 21.90 -3.07
C GLU A 97 3.02 22.73 -3.62
N GLY A 98 2.69 23.85 -2.96
CA GLY A 98 1.61 24.77 -3.37
C GLY A 98 0.48 24.93 -2.34
N GLY A 99 -0.35 25.96 -2.55
CA GLY A 99 -1.23 26.52 -1.50
C GLY A 99 -2.19 25.54 -0.81
N GLU A 100 -2.85 24.65 -1.55
CA GLU A 100 -3.78 23.68 -0.95
C GLU A 100 -3.10 22.67 -0.01
N ASN A 101 -1.81 22.40 -0.22
CA ASN A 101 -1.02 21.51 0.61
C ASN A 101 -0.51 22.19 1.89
N GLU A 102 -0.39 23.53 1.90
CA GLU A 102 -0.02 24.30 3.10
C GLU A 102 -1.10 24.24 4.20
N ALA A 103 -2.35 23.95 3.82
CA ALA A 103 -3.44 23.73 4.76
C ALA A 103 -3.41 22.33 5.42
N ILE A 104 -2.52 21.44 4.98
CA ILE A 104 -2.43 20.07 5.47
C ILE A 104 -1.28 19.95 6.46
N PHE A 105 -1.61 19.53 7.68
CA PHE A 105 -0.63 19.09 8.66
C PHE A 105 -0.65 17.56 8.76
N GLY A 106 0.49 16.93 8.49
CA GLY A 106 0.66 15.48 8.53
C GLY A 106 1.70 15.03 9.54
N ILE A 107 1.37 14.00 10.32
CA ILE A 107 2.34 13.26 11.14
C ILE A 107 2.13 11.77 10.88
N ILE A 108 3.20 11.06 10.55
CA ILE A 108 3.18 9.62 10.32
C ILE A 108 4.20 8.98 11.26
N TYR A 109 3.74 8.07 12.12
CA TYR A 109 4.61 7.22 12.93
C TYR A 109 4.73 5.87 12.25
N THR A 110 5.84 5.61 11.58
CA THR A 110 6.08 4.37 10.84
C THR A 110 7.57 4.03 10.83
N LEU A 111 7.90 2.90 10.23
CA LEU A 111 9.27 2.53 9.92
C LEU A 111 9.66 3.02 8.52
N ASP A 112 10.93 3.33 8.35
CA ASP A 112 11.55 3.57 7.04
C ASP A 112 11.69 2.23 6.29
N ASP A 113 12.03 2.27 5.00
CA ASP A 113 12.06 1.06 4.16
C ASP A 113 13.24 0.14 4.44
N ASP A 114 14.33 0.68 4.97
CA ASP A 114 15.55 -0.03 5.36
C ASP A 114 15.60 -0.42 6.85
N ASP A 115 14.58 -0.05 7.64
CA ASP A 115 14.48 -0.46 9.04
C ASP A 115 14.25 -1.98 9.18
N ASP A 116 15.02 -2.62 10.06
CA ASP A 116 14.74 -3.98 10.50
C ASP A 116 13.66 -3.99 11.60
N TRP A 117 12.42 -4.29 11.19
CA TRP A 117 11.26 -4.36 12.09
C TRP A 117 11.42 -5.39 13.23
N THR A 118 12.36 -6.33 13.13
CA THR A 118 12.59 -7.34 14.17
C THR A 118 13.39 -6.81 15.36
N GLN A 119 14.02 -5.64 15.22
CA GLN A 119 14.80 -5.03 16.28
C GLN A 119 13.91 -4.30 17.31
N PRO A 120 14.30 -4.24 18.59
CA PRO A 120 13.54 -3.53 19.62
C PRO A 120 13.36 -2.02 19.31
N GLU A 121 14.34 -1.40 18.65
CA GLU A 121 14.34 0.03 18.30
C GLU A 121 13.21 0.38 17.34
N ALA A 122 12.84 -0.55 16.46
CA ALA A 122 11.72 -0.39 15.54
C ALA A 122 10.39 -0.17 16.31
N LEU A 123 10.22 -0.85 17.45
CA LEU A 123 9.01 -0.67 18.28
C LEU A 123 8.94 0.76 18.84
N ILE A 124 10.07 1.33 19.24
CA ILE A 124 10.12 2.69 19.79
C ILE A 124 9.84 3.71 18.69
N LYS A 125 10.47 3.53 17.52
CA LYS A 125 10.32 4.42 16.36
C LYS A 125 8.88 4.56 15.88
N ALA A 126 8.19 3.43 15.70
CA ALA A 126 6.82 3.44 15.17
C ALA A 126 5.71 3.72 16.21
N ASN A 127 6.03 3.69 17.52
CA ASN A 127 5.04 3.84 18.59
C ASN A 127 5.39 5.05 19.48
N PRO A 128 4.87 6.27 19.20
CA PRO A 128 5.24 7.49 19.94
C PRO A 128 4.87 7.48 21.42
N ASN A 129 3.96 6.59 21.84
CA ASN A 129 3.58 6.38 23.23
C ASN A 129 4.13 5.05 23.81
N TYR A 130 5.26 4.57 23.28
CA TYR A 130 5.95 3.38 23.77
C TYR A 130 6.21 3.46 25.28
N ASN A 131 5.84 2.40 26.00
CA ASN A 131 5.90 2.26 27.46
C ASN A 131 5.07 3.27 28.29
N ILE A 132 4.38 4.21 27.65
CA ILE A 132 3.45 5.15 28.29
C ILE A 132 2.05 4.54 28.28
N SER A 133 1.38 4.54 27.12
CA SER A 133 0.04 3.97 26.95
C SER A 133 0.06 2.56 26.35
N VAL A 134 1.06 2.25 25.52
CA VAL A 134 1.27 0.90 24.97
C VAL A 134 2.50 0.30 25.64
N LYS A 135 2.33 -0.79 26.40
CA LYS A 135 3.41 -1.36 27.21
C LYS A 135 4.43 -2.12 26.36
N GLU A 136 5.69 -1.93 26.68
CA GLU A 136 6.83 -2.60 26.05
C GLU A 136 6.65 -4.13 25.97
N GLY A 137 6.28 -4.76 27.09
CA GLY A 137 6.14 -6.22 27.15
C GLY A 137 5.08 -6.76 26.17
N PHE A 138 4.00 -5.99 25.94
CA PHE A 138 2.97 -6.37 24.96
C PHE A 138 3.53 -6.29 23.53
N LEU A 139 4.21 -5.19 23.18
CA LEU A 139 4.79 -5.00 21.85
C LEU A 139 5.89 -6.02 21.54
N LYS A 140 6.80 -6.27 22.49
CA LYS A 140 7.84 -7.30 22.35
C LYS A 140 7.25 -8.69 22.17
N ALA A 141 6.22 -9.06 22.94
CA ALA A 141 5.56 -10.35 22.78
C ALA A 141 4.91 -10.50 21.39
N LYS A 142 4.27 -9.45 20.87
CA LYS A 142 3.72 -9.43 19.51
C LYS A 142 4.81 -9.55 18.44
N GLN A 143 5.93 -8.85 18.62
CA GLN A 143 7.07 -8.87 17.69
C GLN A 143 7.68 -10.27 17.61
N LEU A 144 7.98 -10.89 18.76
CA LEU A 144 8.50 -12.25 18.83
C LEU A 144 7.55 -13.28 18.19
N LEU A 145 6.24 -13.16 18.46
CA LEU A 145 5.24 -14.03 17.83
C LEU A 145 5.19 -13.85 16.31
N ALA A 146 5.31 -12.62 15.83
CA ALA A 146 5.32 -12.31 14.41
C ALA A 146 6.59 -12.80 13.70
N MET A 147 7.72 -12.89 14.41
CA MET A 147 8.97 -13.44 13.88
C MET A 147 8.88 -14.97 13.74
N SER A 148 8.17 -15.65 14.64
CA SER A 148 8.01 -17.10 14.59
C SER A 148 6.82 -17.56 13.73
N THR A 149 5.84 -16.68 13.49
CA THR A 149 4.57 -17.02 12.83
C THR A 149 4.31 -16.11 11.63
N PRO A 150 4.50 -16.58 10.38
CA PRO A 150 4.32 -15.76 9.17
C PRO A 150 2.95 -15.09 9.06
N GLY A 151 1.88 -15.76 9.50
CA GLY A 151 0.51 -15.18 9.50
C GLY A 151 0.30 -14.04 10.50
N GLN A 152 1.25 -13.77 11.39
CA GLN A 152 1.22 -12.66 12.35
C GLN A 152 2.13 -11.50 11.93
N THR A 153 3.06 -11.73 10.99
CA THR A 153 3.98 -10.71 10.47
C THR A 153 3.22 -9.51 9.89
N ASN A 154 2.27 -9.75 8.97
CA ASN A 154 1.50 -8.65 8.38
C ASN A 154 0.67 -7.91 9.43
N LYS A 155 0.17 -8.62 10.45
CA LYS A 155 -0.64 -7.98 11.52
C LYS A 155 0.19 -7.01 12.34
N ILE A 156 1.42 -7.35 12.71
CA ILE A 156 2.27 -6.42 13.47
C ILE A 156 2.77 -5.29 12.58
N LEU A 157 3.17 -5.59 11.32
CA LEU A 157 3.60 -4.59 10.35
C LEU A 157 2.54 -3.52 10.14
N THR A 158 1.29 -3.93 9.97
CA THR A 158 0.16 -3.01 9.81
C THR A 158 -0.20 -2.29 11.11
N LYS A 159 -0.48 -3.03 12.19
CA LYS A 159 -1.10 -2.45 13.41
C LYS A 159 -0.12 -1.81 14.39
N HIS A 160 1.17 -2.15 14.35
CA HIS A 160 2.17 -1.65 15.30
C HIS A 160 3.40 -1.00 14.64
N PHE A 161 3.54 -1.13 13.32
CA PHE A 161 4.57 -0.43 12.54
C PHE A 161 4.00 0.52 11.46
N ASN A 162 2.66 0.57 11.30
CA ASN A 162 1.97 1.37 10.30
C ASN A 162 2.52 1.20 8.86
N LYS A 163 2.98 -0.01 8.53
CA LYS A 163 3.37 -0.38 7.17
C LYS A 163 2.15 -0.90 6.42
N TRP A 164 1.95 -0.38 5.22
CA TRP A 164 0.98 -0.91 4.28
C TRP A 164 1.56 -2.18 3.67
N VAL A 165 0.86 -3.30 3.84
CA VAL A 165 1.30 -4.61 3.35
C VAL A 165 0.25 -5.15 2.40
N SER A 166 0.66 -5.46 1.17
CA SER A 166 -0.20 -5.98 0.13
C SER A 166 -0.43 -7.49 0.30
N SER A 167 -1.06 -7.91 1.40
CA SER A 167 -1.84 -9.16 1.54
C SER A 167 -2.29 -9.37 3.00
N LYS A 168 -3.47 -9.97 3.21
CA LYS A 168 -3.94 -10.42 4.55
C LYS A 168 -3.13 -11.60 5.12
N ALA A 169 -2.29 -12.25 4.31
CA ALA A 169 -1.31 -13.26 4.73
C ALA A 169 -0.13 -13.28 3.73
N ALA A 170 1.09 -13.00 4.20
CA ALA A 170 2.28 -13.16 3.37
C ALA A 170 2.48 -14.65 3.08
N TYR A 171 2.43 -15.05 1.80
CA TYR A 171 2.67 -16.45 1.38
C TYR A 171 4.14 -16.86 1.60
N TYR A 172 5.07 -15.91 1.52
CA TYR A 172 6.49 -16.07 1.77
C TYR A 172 7.06 -14.84 2.49
N ASN A 173 8.22 -15.00 3.12
CA ASN A 173 8.92 -13.90 3.79
C ASN A 173 9.58 -12.99 2.74
N LEU A 174 9.06 -11.76 2.59
CA LEU A 174 9.51 -10.79 1.60
C LEU A 174 10.98 -10.38 1.79
N GLN A 175 11.46 -10.26 3.02
CA GLN A 175 12.87 -9.95 3.27
C GLN A 175 13.78 -11.07 2.78
N LYS A 176 13.43 -12.34 3.04
CA LYS A 176 14.19 -13.48 2.50
C LYS A 176 14.14 -13.53 0.98
N TRP A 177 13.00 -13.17 0.37
CA TRP A 177 12.85 -13.08 -1.08
C TRP A 177 13.76 -11.99 -1.66
N MET A 178 13.74 -10.78 -1.11
CA MET A 178 14.59 -9.67 -1.55
C MET A 178 16.08 -9.97 -1.32
N ALA A 179 16.43 -10.59 -0.20
CA ALA A 179 17.81 -10.99 0.08
C ALA A 179 18.33 -12.09 -0.85
N ALA A 180 17.44 -12.89 -1.46
CA ALA A 180 17.79 -13.88 -2.46
C ALA A 180 17.98 -13.29 -3.88
N ALA A 181 17.67 -12.00 -4.07
CA ALA A 181 17.81 -11.36 -5.38
C ALA A 181 19.30 -11.12 -5.69
N ASP A 182 19.76 -11.69 -6.81
CA ASP A 182 21.09 -11.44 -7.36
C ASP A 182 20.95 -10.81 -8.76
N LYS A 183 21.23 -9.51 -8.85
CA LYS A 183 21.14 -8.74 -10.09
C LYS A 183 22.30 -9.02 -11.07
N THR A 184 23.29 -9.82 -10.66
CA THR A 184 24.45 -10.15 -11.48
C THR A 184 24.23 -11.38 -12.37
N LEU A 185 23.22 -12.19 -12.04
CA LEU A 185 22.85 -13.39 -12.80
C LEU A 185 22.39 -13.05 -14.21
N ARG A 186 22.83 -13.87 -15.17
CA ARG A 186 22.50 -13.75 -16.59
C ARG A 186 22.03 -15.10 -17.11
N LEU A 187 21.20 -15.09 -18.14
CA LEU A 187 20.76 -16.31 -18.82
C LEU A 187 21.93 -17.22 -19.23
N SER A 188 23.04 -16.63 -19.71
CA SER A 188 24.24 -17.37 -20.11
C SER A 188 24.87 -18.20 -19.00
N ASP A 189 24.64 -17.85 -17.72
CA ASP A 189 25.21 -18.55 -16.57
C ASP A 189 24.53 -19.90 -16.31
N PHE A 190 23.41 -20.17 -17.00
CA PHE A 190 22.57 -21.36 -16.87
C PHE A 190 22.51 -22.17 -18.18
N ALA A 191 23.45 -21.94 -19.09
CA ALA A 191 23.49 -22.66 -20.37
C ALA A 191 23.62 -24.18 -20.17
N GLY A 192 22.72 -24.94 -20.81
CA GLY A 192 22.66 -26.39 -20.69
C GLY A 192 22.05 -26.93 -19.37
N GLU A 193 21.54 -26.06 -18.48
CA GLU A 193 20.86 -26.50 -17.26
C GLU A 193 19.38 -26.85 -17.51
N GLU A 194 18.80 -27.62 -16.58
CA GLU A 194 17.37 -27.94 -16.62
C GLU A 194 16.56 -26.66 -16.38
N CYS A 195 15.71 -26.30 -17.34
CA CYS A 195 14.87 -25.12 -17.26
C CYS A 195 13.39 -25.51 -17.32
N TYR A 196 12.63 -25.06 -16.33
CA TYR A 196 11.18 -25.09 -16.31
C TYR A 196 10.66 -23.72 -16.75
N LEU A 197 9.66 -23.70 -17.64
CA LEU A 197 9.04 -22.46 -18.08
C LEU A 197 7.66 -22.31 -17.44
N GLY A 198 7.52 -21.32 -16.57
CA GLY A 198 6.22 -20.81 -16.15
C GLY A 198 5.67 -19.89 -17.25
N ILE A 199 4.47 -20.16 -17.73
CA ILE A 199 3.80 -19.34 -18.74
C ILE A 199 2.43 -18.99 -18.20
N ASP A 200 2.14 -17.70 -18.10
CA ASP A 200 0.84 -17.18 -17.71
C ASP A 200 0.29 -16.35 -18.87
N LEU A 201 -0.84 -16.80 -19.43
CA LEU A 201 -1.45 -16.18 -20.61
C LEU A 201 -2.80 -15.59 -20.23
N ALA A 202 -2.90 -14.29 -20.38
CA ALA A 202 -4.11 -13.53 -20.17
C ALA A 202 -4.71 -13.08 -21.51
N SER A 203 -6.04 -13.15 -21.62
CA SER A 203 -6.75 -12.82 -22.84
C SER A 203 -7.04 -11.33 -23.00
N LYS A 204 -7.51 -10.64 -21.95
CA LYS A 204 -7.90 -9.22 -21.98
C LYS A 204 -7.52 -8.51 -20.68
N LEU A 205 -7.00 -7.29 -20.80
CA LEU A 205 -6.66 -6.34 -19.71
C LEU A 205 -5.53 -6.76 -18.74
N ASP A 206 -5.32 -8.06 -18.52
CA ASP A 206 -4.29 -8.57 -17.62
C ASP A 206 -2.91 -8.78 -18.29
N LEU A 207 -1.87 -8.86 -17.46
CA LEU A 207 -0.50 -9.09 -17.88
C LEU A 207 -0.30 -10.53 -18.39
N ASN A 208 0.60 -10.68 -19.34
CA ASN A 208 1.13 -11.98 -19.77
C ASN A 208 2.56 -12.15 -19.25
N ALA A 209 2.97 -13.37 -18.93
CA ALA A 209 4.29 -13.64 -18.37
C ALA A 209 4.94 -14.91 -18.92
N VAL A 210 6.25 -14.85 -19.13
CA VAL A 210 7.13 -16.00 -19.33
C VAL A 210 8.25 -15.93 -18.29
N VAL A 211 8.35 -16.98 -17.47
CA VAL A 211 9.22 -17.03 -16.30
C VAL A 211 10.12 -18.27 -16.40
N PRO A 212 11.38 -18.12 -16.84
CA PRO A 212 12.36 -19.20 -16.83
C PRO A 212 12.82 -19.50 -15.40
N VAL A 213 12.73 -20.76 -15.01
CA VAL A 213 13.20 -21.26 -13.71
C VAL A 213 14.22 -22.37 -13.95
N PHE A 214 15.48 -22.04 -13.76
CA PHE A 214 16.60 -22.97 -13.88
C PHE A 214 16.79 -23.75 -12.60
N ARG A 215 17.15 -25.03 -12.74
CA ARG A 215 17.46 -25.91 -11.61
C ARG A 215 18.90 -26.40 -11.69
N ARG A 216 19.62 -26.21 -10.58
CA ARG A 216 20.99 -26.69 -10.38
C ARG A 216 21.05 -27.56 -9.13
N GLU A 217 21.88 -28.60 -9.15
CA GLU A 217 22.22 -29.34 -7.95
C GLU A 217 23.51 -28.78 -7.33
N ILE A 218 23.44 -28.34 -6.08
CA ILE A 218 24.59 -27.80 -5.31
C ILE A 218 24.60 -28.54 -3.98
N ASP A 219 25.72 -29.17 -3.63
CA ASP A 219 25.89 -29.92 -2.39
C ASP A 219 24.79 -30.97 -2.10
N GLY A 220 24.28 -31.61 -3.16
CA GLY A 220 23.21 -32.62 -3.07
C GLY A 220 21.80 -32.05 -2.86
N LEU A 221 21.63 -30.72 -2.96
CA LEU A 221 20.35 -30.02 -2.88
C LEU A 221 19.97 -29.43 -4.23
N SER A 222 18.68 -29.42 -4.55
CA SER A 222 18.16 -28.72 -5.73
C SER A 222 17.96 -27.24 -5.42
N HIS A 223 18.65 -26.39 -6.17
CA HIS A 223 18.55 -24.94 -6.14
C HIS A 223 17.78 -24.47 -7.37
N TYR A 224 16.95 -23.45 -7.20
CA TYR A 224 16.10 -22.90 -8.26
C TYR A 224 16.38 -21.42 -8.46
N TYR A 225 16.50 -21.01 -9.72
CA TYR A 225 16.86 -19.65 -10.11
C TYR A 225 15.86 -19.12 -11.14
N CYS A 226 15.15 -18.05 -10.79
CA CYS A 226 14.30 -17.31 -11.71
C CYS A 226 15.13 -16.20 -12.37
N VAL A 227 15.36 -16.30 -13.68
CA VAL A 227 16.30 -15.41 -14.38
C VAL A 227 15.65 -14.86 -15.65
N SER A 228 15.73 -13.53 -15.80
CA SER A 228 15.19 -12.78 -16.94
C SER A 228 13.73 -13.12 -17.28
N PRO A 229 12.79 -13.02 -16.32
CA PRO A 229 11.37 -13.12 -16.64
C PRO A 229 10.97 -11.98 -17.58
N VAL A 230 10.02 -12.26 -18.47
CA VAL A 230 9.50 -11.28 -19.43
C VAL A 230 8.00 -11.13 -19.21
N PHE A 231 7.54 -9.89 -19.18
CA PHE A 231 6.15 -9.53 -18.95
C PHE A 231 5.65 -8.69 -20.12
N TRP A 232 4.41 -8.92 -20.51
CA TRP A 232 3.73 -8.16 -21.57
C TRP A 232 2.42 -7.58 -21.08
N VAL A 233 2.06 -6.43 -21.66
CA VAL A 233 0.79 -5.74 -21.42
C VAL A 233 0.23 -5.22 -22.74
N PRO A 234 -1.09 -5.21 -22.94
CA PRO A 234 -1.68 -4.51 -24.08
C PRO A 234 -1.41 -3.00 -24.00
N GLU A 235 -0.97 -2.38 -25.09
CA GLU A 235 -0.69 -0.94 -25.18
C GLU A 235 -1.92 -0.10 -24.79
N ASP A 236 -3.12 -0.53 -25.19
CA ASP A 236 -4.37 0.12 -24.83
C ASP A 236 -4.59 0.18 -23.31
N THR A 237 -4.05 -0.79 -22.56
CA THR A 237 -4.13 -0.81 -21.09
C THR A 237 -3.10 0.13 -20.45
N VAL A 238 -1.94 0.32 -21.10
CA VAL A 238 -0.91 1.28 -20.68
C VAL A 238 -1.40 2.73 -20.83
N TYR A 239 -2.16 3.01 -21.89
CA TYR A 239 -2.66 4.36 -22.19
C TYR A 239 -4.18 4.50 -21.96
N ALA A 240 -4.75 3.64 -21.12
CA ALA A 240 -6.18 3.71 -20.81
C ALA A 240 -6.54 5.08 -20.22
N THR A 241 -7.52 5.75 -20.82
CA THR A 241 -8.02 7.06 -20.36
C THR A 241 -9.22 6.96 -19.43
N ASP A 242 -9.72 5.73 -19.18
CA ASP A 242 -10.81 5.48 -18.25
C ASP A 242 -10.37 5.89 -16.82
N PRO A 243 -11.08 6.83 -16.15
CA PRO A 243 -10.78 7.23 -14.78
C PRO A 243 -10.65 6.05 -13.80
N ALA A 244 -11.41 4.96 -14.00
CA ALA A 244 -11.35 3.78 -13.15
C ALA A 244 -10.03 2.99 -13.30
N LEU A 245 -9.33 3.15 -14.43
CA LEU A 245 -8.09 2.43 -14.74
C LEU A 245 -6.85 3.34 -14.72
N LYS A 246 -7.02 4.65 -14.50
CA LYS A 246 -5.95 5.64 -14.56
C LYS A 246 -4.74 5.28 -13.68
N THR A 247 -4.98 4.85 -12.44
CA THR A 247 -3.92 4.45 -11.51
C THR A 247 -3.15 3.21 -11.99
N ILE A 248 -3.81 2.29 -12.70
CA ILE A 248 -3.19 1.10 -13.28
C ILE A 248 -2.37 1.49 -14.52
N ALA A 249 -2.95 2.33 -15.38
CA ALA A 249 -2.30 2.88 -16.56
C ALA A 249 -0.99 3.62 -16.20
N ASP A 250 -1.02 4.51 -15.20
CA ASP A 250 0.15 5.26 -14.72
C ASP A 250 1.27 4.32 -14.23
N ARG A 251 0.92 3.23 -13.53
CA ARG A 251 1.91 2.21 -13.10
C ARG A 251 2.50 1.46 -14.27
N TYR A 252 1.68 1.02 -15.22
CA TYR A 252 2.16 0.29 -16.39
C TYR A 252 3.04 1.18 -17.27
N GLN A 253 2.71 2.46 -17.43
CA GLN A 253 3.58 3.43 -18.09
C GLN A 253 4.94 3.51 -17.40
N SER A 254 4.97 3.57 -16.06
CA SER A 254 6.22 3.56 -15.30
C SER A 254 7.06 2.30 -15.57
N PHE A 255 6.43 1.11 -15.59
CA PHE A 255 7.13 -0.14 -15.86
C PHE A 255 7.64 -0.28 -17.30
N VAL A 256 6.88 0.22 -18.27
CA VAL A 256 7.31 0.32 -19.67
C VAL A 256 8.52 1.26 -19.78
N ASN A 257 8.46 2.43 -19.13
CA ASN A 257 9.57 3.39 -19.12
C ASN A 257 10.84 2.83 -18.44
N GLN A 258 10.68 1.96 -17.45
CA GLN A 258 11.78 1.25 -16.80
C GLN A 258 12.32 0.06 -17.63
N GLY A 259 11.64 -0.33 -18.70
CA GLY A 259 12.01 -1.47 -19.55
C GLY A 259 11.76 -2.84 -18.90
N VAL A 260 10.96 -2.90 -17.84
CA VAL A 260 10.62 -4.15 -17.12
C VAL A 260 9.27 -4.74 -17.57
N LEU A 261 8.52 -4.01 -18.39
CA LEU A 261 7.25 -4.43 -18.97
C LEU A 261 7.25 -4.10 -20.47
N VAL A 262 6.88 -5.07 -21.30
CA VAL A 262 6.88 -4.92 -22.76
C VAL A 262 5.46 -4.60 -23.24
N PRO A 263 5.20 -3.41 -23.80
CA PRO A 263 3.91 -3.14 -24.41
C PRO A 263 3.77 -3.95 -25.71
N SER A 264 2.57 -4.47 -25.94
CA SER A 264 2.16 -5.11 -27.19
C SER A 264 1.07 -4.26 -27.83
N ASP A 265 1.23 -3.92 -29.11
CA ASP A 265 0.29 -3.07 -29.84
C ASP A 265 -1.16 -3.61 -29.75
N GLY A 266 -2.10 -2.70 -29.45
CA GLY A 266 -3.54 -2.96 -29.42
C GLY A 266 -4.11 -3.41 -28.07
N ALA A 267 -5.32 -3.98 -28.14
CA ALA A 267 -6.15 -4.31 -26.98
C ALA A 267 -5.83 -5.66 -26.31
N GLU A 268 -5.03 -6.50 -26.98
CA GLU A 268 -4.65 -7.84 -26.51
C GLU A 268 -3.16 -8.07 -26.83
N VAL A 269 -2.47 -8.86 -25.99
CA VAL A 269 -1.08 -9.22 -26.25
C VAL A 269 -1.03 -10.24 -27.39
N ASP A 270 -0.22 -9.96 -28.42
CA ASP A 270 -0.01 -10.93 -29.49
C ASP A 270 0.85 -12.10 -29.01
N TYR A 271 0.25 -13.28 -28.85
CA TYR A 271 0.93 -14.48 -28.39
C TYR A 271 2.08 -14.93 -29.31
N ARG A 272 2.14 -14.44 -30.56
CA ARG A 272 3.31 -14.67 -31.43
C ARG A 272 4.57 -14.03 -30.86
N LEU A 273 4.46 -12.85 -30.22
CA LEU A 273 5.57 -12.19 -29.53
C LEU A 273 6.08 -13.03 -28.36
N ILE A 274 5.14 -13.62 -27.61
CA ILE A 274 5.46 -14.51 -26.48
C ILE A 274 6.18 -15.77 -27.00
N LEU A 275 5.68 -16.39 -28.07
CA LEU A 275 6.31 -17.55 -28.69
C LEU A 275 7.72 -17.22 -29.22
N GLU A 276 7.89 -16.07 -29.87
CA GLU A 276 9.21 -15.61 -30.34
C GLU A 276 10.20 -15.41 -29.18
N ALA A 277 9.74 -14.85 -28.06
CA ALA A 277 10.57 -14.70 -26.86
C ALA A 277 11.00 -16.05 -26.29
N ILE A 278 10.10 -17.03 -26.23
CA ILE A 278 10.42 -18.41 -25.81
C ILE A 278 11.45 -19.05 -26.76
N LEU A 279 11.28 -18.90 -28.07
CA LEU A 279 12.22 -19.43 -29.06
C LEU A 279 13.60 -18.74 -28.99
N LYS A 280 13.64 -17.44 -28.67
CA LYS A 280 14.89 -16.70 -28.46
C LYS A 280 15.59 -17.15 -27.18
N LEU A 281 14.85 -17.36 -26.11
CA LEU A 281 15.36 -17.92 -24.86
C LEU A 281 16.05 -19.26 -25.12
N ARG A 282 15.37 -20.19 -25.82
CA ARG A 282 15.92 -21.51 -26.19
C ARG A 282 17.24 -21.44 -26.97
N LYS A 283 17.49 -20.37 -27.73
CA LYS A 283 18.76 -20.19 -28.46
C LYS A 283 19.89 -19.63 -27.58
N THR A 284 19.53 -19.04 -26.44
CA THR A 284 20.44 -18.28 -25.57
C THR A 284 20.99 -19.15 -24.44
N VAL A 285 20.27 -20.20 -24.03
CA VAL A 285 20.62 -21.12 -22.93
C VAL A 285 20.62 -22.57 -23.38
#